data_AF-A0A7W1MBB3-F1
#
_entry.id   AF-A0A7W1MBB3-F1
#
_cell.length_a   1.000
_cell.length_b   1.000
_cell.length_c   1.000
_cell.angle_alpha   90.00
_cell.angle_beta   90.00
_cell.angle_gamma   90.00
#
_symmetry.space_group_name_H-M   'P 1'
#
loop_
_entity.id
_entity.type
_entity.pdbx_description
1 polymer ?
#
loop_
_entity_poly.entity_id
_entity_poly.type
_entity_poly.pdbx_seq_one_letter_code
_entity_poly.pdbx_strand_id
1 'polypeptide(L)'
;MTQSASQLPEDKGLKKAADIANLKLGDDELDDVFYKMLKGAPFKDLDKTVVPDLSKEVPKEQVQEEDDASDVGTEKADEHRSPKGYFSLLDFVTLQPLNKVRIYLAPREVLKAVYRDDAIVNDVINKRNELYHQASSGDNETIKSLSEAFKNEFNNRQDQAVGDVLDFTVTKTNPKKYE
;
A
#
# COMPACT_ATOMS: atom_id res chain seq x y z
N MET A 1 -16.96 -24.82 -18.40
CA MET A 1 -16.71 -25.47 -17.11
C MET A 1 -15.96 -24.46 -16.27
N THR A 2 -16.55 -23.95 -15.19
CA THR A 2 -15.88 -22.98 -14.30
C THR A 2 -14.84 -23.72 -13.46
N GLN A 3 -13.56 -23.46 -13.71
CA GLN A 3 -12.52 -23.90 -12.78
C GLN A 3 -12.58 -23.00 -11.54
N SER A 4 -12.84 -23.60 -10.39
CA SER A 4 -12.78 -22.88 -9.11
C SER A 4 -11.36 -22.37 -8.86
N ALA A 5 -11.22 -21.28 -8.10
CA ALA A 5 -9.94 -20.69 -7.68
C ALA A 5 -9.08 -21.57 -6.73
N SER A 6 -9.27 -22.89 -6.77
CA SER A 6 -8.65 -23.92 -5.93
C SER A 6 -7.41 -24.54 -6.56
N GLN A 7 -7.00 -24.11 -7.75
CA GLN A 7 -5.81 -24.59 -8.48
C GLN A 7 -4.82 -23.45 -8.73
N LEU A 8 -4.50 -22.67 -7.69
CA LEU A 8 -3.29 -21.85 -7.69
C LEU A 8 -2.07 -22.81 -7.80
N PRO A 9 -1.08 -22.51 -8.66
CA PRO A 9 0.10 -23.36 -8.81
C PRO A 9 0.87 -23.45 -7.49
N GLU A 10 1.46 -24.62 -7.22
CA GLU A 10 2.26 -24.86 -6.01
C GLU A 10 3.32 -23.79 -5.80
N ASP A 11 3.59 -23.50 -4.52
CA ASP A 11 4.24 -22.33 -3.95
C ASP A 11 5.65 -22.03 -4.51
N LYS A 12 5.68 -21.53 -5.76
CA LYS A 12 6.83 -20.84 -6.34
C LYS A 12 6.95 -19.49 -5.65
N GLY A 13 7.50 -19.50 -4.44
CA GLY A 13 7.68 -18.32 -3.60
C GLY A 13 8.23 -17.16 -4.42
N LEU A 14 7.39 -16.12 -4.57
CA LEU A 14 7.65 -14.96 -5.41
C LEU A 14 8.79 -14.16 -4.76
N LYS A 15 9.91 -14.02 -5.46
CA LYS A 15 11.13 -13.36 -4.95
C LYS A 15 11.43 -12.04 -5.64
N LYS A 16 10.84 -11.80 -6.82
CA LYS A 16 11.07 -10.62 -7.65
C LYS A 16 9.75 -10.09 -8.20
N ALA A 17 9.70 -8.79 -8.51
CA ALA A 17 8.53 -8.17 -9.14
C ALA A 17 8.22 -8.81 -10.52
N ALA A 18 9.26 -9.31 -11.20
CA ALA A 18 9.11 -10.11 -12.43
C ALA A 18 8.33 -11.42 -12.22
N ASP A 19 8.37 -12.02 -11.03
CA ASP A 19 7.62 -13.25 -10.73
C ASP A 19 6.12 -12.93 -10.61
N ILE A 20 5.77 -11.80 -9.98
CA ILE A 20 4.39 -11.27 -9.96
C ILE A 20 3.93 -10.96 -11.40
N ALA A 21 4.77 -10.29 -12.19
CA ALA A 21 4.42 -9.87 -13.55
C ALA A 21 4.18 -11.02 -14.55
N ASN A 22 4.63 -12.24 -14.22
CA ASN A 22 4.44 -13.45 -15.02
C ASN A 22 3.52 -14.48 -14.35
N LEU A 23 2.79 -14.09 -13.29
CA LEU A 23 1.81 -14.96 -12.63
C LEU A 23 0.71 -15.36 -13.62
N LYS A 24 0.27 -16.62 -13.54
CA LYS A 24 -0.82 -17.18 -14.33
C LYS A 24 -1.96 -17.61 -13.42
N LEU A 25 -3.14 -17.03 -13.64
CA LEU A 25 -4.33 -17.24 -12.81
C LEU A 25 -5.21 -18.39 -13.33
N GLY A 26 -4.92 -18.91 -14.52
CA GLY A 26 -5.61 -20.06 -15.11
C GLY A 26 -6.92 -19.72 -15.83
N ASP A 27 -7.27 -18.44 -15.90
CA ASP A 27 -8.45 -17.90 -16.56
C ASP A 27 -8.03 -16.68 -17.40
N ASP A 28 -8.41 -16.65 -18.67
CA ASP A 28 -7.95 -15.64 -19.63
C ASP A 28 -8.49 -14.23 -19.33
N GLU A 29 -9.68 -14.11 -18.73
CA GLU A 29 -10.24 -12.81 -18.33
C GLU A 29 -9.54 -12.28 -17.08
N LEU A 30 -9.28 -13.15 -16.09
CA LEU A 30 -8.50 -12.78 -14.90
C LEU A 30 -7.06 -12.43 -15.25
N ASP A 31 -6.40 -13.15 -16.14
CA ASP A 31 -5.04 -12.85 -16.61
C ASP A 31 -4.97 -11.46 -17.29
N ASP A 32 -5.95 -11.10 -18.13
CA ASP A 32 -6.02 -9.79 -18.80
C ASP A 32 -6.32 -8.64 -17.80
N VAL A 33 -7.26 -8.85 -16.87
CA VAL A 33 -7.54 -7.88 -15.79
C VAL A 33 -6.30 -7.70 -14.90
N PHE A 34 -5.62 -8.78 -14.52
CA PHE A 34 -4.39 -8.73 -13.72
C PHE A 34 -3.26 -8.02 -14.46
N TYR A 35 -3.06 -8.30 -15.75
CA TYR A 35 -2.11 -7.59 -16.59
C TYR A 35 -2.40 -6.08 -16.65
N LYS A 36 -3.67 -5.68 -16.78
CA LYS A 36 -4.10 -4.27 -16.75
C LYS A 36 -3.82 -3.62 -15.39
N MET A 37 -4.06 -4.31 -14.28
CA MET A 37 -3.71 -3.81 -12.94
C MET A 37 -2.20 -3.64 -12.75
N LEU A 38 -1.38 -4.55 -13.31
CA LEU A 38 0.08 -4.45 -13.29
C LEU A 38 0.63 -3.31 -14.15
N LYS A 39 0.04 -3.07 -15.33
CA LYS A 39 0.37 -1.90 -16.17
C LYS A 39 -0.08 -0.58 -15.56
N GLY A 40 -1.06 -0.64 -14.67
CA GLY A 40 -1.66 0.50 -14.01
C GLY A 40 -2.59 1.30 -14.93
N ALA A 41 -3.34 2.19 -14.31
CA ALA A 41 -4.27 3.09 -14.98
C ALA A 41 -4.08 4.52 -14.48
N PRO A 42 -4.41 5.55 -15.29
CA PRO A 42 -4.45 6.91 -14.81
C PRO A 42 -5.55 7.03 -13.75
N PHE A 43 -5.27 7.77 -12.67
CA PHE A 43 -6.26 8.10 -11.66
C PHE A 43 -7.35 8.98 -12.28
N LYS A 44 -8.49 8.36 -12.61
CA LYS A 44 -9.73 9.10 -12.79
C LYS A 44 -10.22 9.47 -11.40
N ASP A 45 -10.11 10.76 -11.07
CA ASP A 45 -10.99 11.37 -10.08
C ASP A 45 -12.44 10.99 -10.44
N LEU A 46 -13.05 10.09 -9.67
CA LEU A 46 -14.47 9.77 -9.82
C LEU A 46 -15.37 10.96 -9.44
N ASP A 47 -14.77 11.99 -8.81
CA ASP A 47 -15.32 13.34 -8.62
C ASP A 47 -14.33 14.41 -9.11
N LYS A 48 -14.35 14.74 -10.41
CA LYS A 48 -14.27 16.13 -10.92
C LYS A 48 -14.41 16.26 -12.44
N THR A 49 -15.14 17.30 -12.82
CA THR A 49 -15.30 17.79 -14.20
C THR A 49 -14.01 18.36 -14.79
N VAL A 50 -13.67 17.88 -15.99
CA VAL A 50 -12.97 18.55 -17.10
C VAL A 50 -12.23 19.88 -16.81
N VAL A 51 -10.90 19.86 -16.92
CA VAL A 51 -10.15 20.62 -17.95
C VAL A 51 -8.75 20.00 -18.15
N PRO A 52 -8.27 19.83 -19.39
CA PRO A 52 -6.86 19.55 -19.67
C PRO A 52 -6.07 20.85 -19.83
N ASP A 53 -4.88 20.95 -19.23
CA ASP A 53 -3.88 21.95 -19.62
C ASP A 53 -2.58 21.26 -20.08
N LEU A 54 -2.24 21.51 -21.34
CA LEU A 54 -1.04 21.05 -22.03
C LEU A 54 -0.02 22.19 -21.99
N SER A 55 0.87 22.22 -20.99
CA SER A 55 2.02 23.12 -21.03
C SER A 55 3.20 22.75 -20.13
N LYS A 56 4.28 22.37 -20.82
CA LYS A 56 5.71 22.60 -20.55
C LYS A 56 6.55 21.44 -20.03
N GLU A 57 7.48 21.04 -20.90
CA GLU A 57 8.64 20.18 -20.67
C GLU A 57 9.84 20.98 -20.10
N VAL A 58 10.90 20.23 -19.71
CA VAL A 58 12.33 20.65 -19.56
C VAL A 58 12.70 21.42 -18.27
N PRO A 59 13.89 21.20 -17.63
CA PRO A 59 14.87 20.09 -17.69
C PRO A 59 15.14 19.40 -16.33
N LYS A 60 16.01 18.38 -16.36
CA LYS A 60 16.69 17.80 -15.18
C LYS A 60 17.66 18.82 -14.55
N GLU A 61 17.80 18.77 -13.23
CA GLU A 61 19.02 19.24 -12.54
C GLU A 61 19.43 18.19 -11.50
N GLN A 62 20.74 17.93 -11.39
CA GLN A 62 21.31 16.91 -10.52
C GLN A 62 21.72 17.53 -9.20
N VAL A 63 21.53 16.81 -8.09
CA VAL A 63 22.24 17.07 -6.83
C VAL A 63 22.91 15.77 -6.40
N GLN A 64 24.24 15.80 -6.34
CA GLN A 64 25.04 14.78 -5.66
C GLN A 64 25.06 15.09 -4.17
N GLU A 65 24.91 14.08 -3.33
CA GLU A 65 25.53 14.02 -2.01
C GLU A 65 26.24 12.66 -1.90
N GLU A 66 27.53 12.68 -1.57
CA GLU A 66 28.39 11.50 -1.36
C GLU A 66 28.72 11.35 0.15
N ASP A 67 29.26 10.17 0.52
CA ASP A 67 29.91 9.79 1.79
C ASP A 67 29.06 9.70 3.09
N ASP A 68 29.42 8.93 4.14
CA ASP A 68 30.19 7.66 4.32
C ASP A 68 30.04 7.21 5.81
N ALA A 69 30.07 5.93 6.21
CA ALA A 69 29.42 4.72 5.70
C ALA A 69 29.38 3.64 6.82
N SER A 70 28.41 2.72 6.82
CA SER A 70 28.52 1.45 7.58
C SER A 70 27.58 0.35 7.08
N ASP A 71 28.19 -0.60 6.38
CA ASP A 71 27.76 -1.96 6.08
C ASP A 71 26.81 -2.64 7.10
N VAL A 72 25.57 -2.91 6.67
CA VAL A 72 24.99 -4.27 6.70
C VAL A 72 24.19 -4.45 5.40
N GLY A 73 24.67 -5.31 4.52
CA GLY A 73 24.03 -5.62 3.23
C GLY A 73 22.60 -6.15 3.34
N THR A 74 21.62 -5.25 3.32
CA THR A 74 20.24 -5.56 2.91
C THR A 74 20.05 -4.91 1.55
N GLU A 75 19.92 -5.71 0.49
CA GLU A 75 19.54 -5.18 -0.83
C GLU A 75 18.18 -4.48 -0.66
N LYS A 76 18.17 -3.14 -0.68
CA LYS A 76 16.94 -2.36 -0.81
C LYS A 76 16.43 -2.65 -2.21
N ALA A 77 15.55 -3.63 -2.34
CA ALA A 77 14.81 -3.86 -3.56
C ALA A 77 14.16 -2.53 -3.96
N ASP A 78 14.50 -2.02 -5.15
CA ASP A 78 13.99 -0.74 -5.64
C ASP A 78 12.46 -0.76 -5.59
N GLU A 79 11.88 0.03 -4.69
CA GLU A 79 10.43 0.16 -4.56
C GLU A 79 9.88 0.66 -5.90
N HIS A 80 9.03 -0.14 -6.54
CA HIS A 80 8.36 0.30 -7.75
C HIS A 80 7.52 1.54 -7.42
N ARG A 81 7.66 2.57 -8.26
CA ARG A 81 6.83 3.78 -8.19
C ARG A 81 6.36 4.11 -9.59
N SER A 82 5.05 4.04 -9.80
CA SER A 82 4.39 4.48 -11.01
C SER A 82 4.66 5.97 -11.29
N PRO A 83 4.60 6.39 -12.58
CA PRO A 83 4.57 7.80 -12.92
C PRO A 83 3.44 8.55 -12.20
N LYS A 84 3.67 9.81 -11.85
CA LYS A 84 2.69 10.64 -11.12
C LYS A 84 1.33 10.65 -11.83
N GLY A 85 0.28 10.30 -11.09
CA GLY A 85 -1.10 10.21 -11.60
C GLY A 85 -1.48 8.85 -12.18
N TYR A 86 -0.59 7.86 -12.13
CA TYR A 86 -0.89 6.45 -12.42
C TYR A 86 -0.74 5.62 -11.15
N PHE A 87 -1.56 4.58 -11.04
CA PHE A 87 -1.44 3.56 -10.00
C PHE A 87 -1.34 2.18 -10.64
N SER A 88 -0.25 1.48 -10.35
CA SER A 88 -0.03 0.06 -10.62
C SER A 88 -0.30 -0.75 -9.36
N LEU A 89 -0.72 -2.01 -9.52
CA LEU A 89 -0.72 -2.98 -8.42
C LEU A 89 0.66 -3.09 -7.74
N LEU A 90 1.75 -2.87 -8.48
CA LEU A 90 3.12 -2.92 -7.94
C LEU A 90 3.44 -1.79 -6.96
N ASP A 91 2.67 -0.69 -6.93
CA ASP A 91 2.84 0.38 -5.93
C ASP A 91 2.32 -0.02 -4.53
N PHE A 92 1.53 -1.09 -4.45
CA PHE A 92 0.83 -1.52 -3.23
C PHE A 92 1.18 -2.94 -2.76
N VAL A 93 1.98 -3.69 -3.53
CA VAL A 93 2.35 -5.08 -3.23
C VAL A 93 3.81 -5.17 -2.80
N THR A 94 4.05 -5.81 -1.65
CA THR A 94 5.39 -6.11 -1.15
C THR A 94 5.69 -7.61 -1.25
N LEU A 95 6.92 -7.96 -1.62
CA LEU A 95 7.40 -9.36 -1.66
C LEU A 95 7.87 -9.89 -0.29
N GLN A 96 7.74 -9.10 0.76
CA GLN A 96 8.04 -9.55 2.13
C GLN A 96 6.97 -10.56 2.58
N PRO A 97 7.31 -11.57 3.40
CA PRO A 97 6.37 -12.56 3.93
C PRO A 97 5.48 -11.98 5.04
N LEU A 98 4.94 -10.79 4.83
CA LEU A 98 3.97 -10.13 5.70
C LEU A 98 2.57 -10.58 5.28
N ASN A 99 1.96 -11.43 6.09
CA ASN A 99 0.58 -11.90 5.90
C ASN A 99 -0.48 -10.90 6.37
N LYS A 100 -0.09 -9.70 6.84
CA LYS A 100 -0.99 -8.65 7.31
C LYS A 100 -0.62 -7.26 6.79
N VAL A 101 -1.64 -6.50 6.40
CA VAL A 101 -1.57 -5.11 5.95
C VAL A 101 -1.60 -4.18 7.17
N ARG A 102 -0.54 -3.38 7.37
CA ARG A 102 -0.47 -2.41 8.48
C ARG A 102 -1.28 -1.16 8.18
N ILE A 103 -2.49 -1.07 8.74
CA ILE A 103 -3.41 0.07 8.57
C ILE A 103 -2.77 1.40 8.99
N TYR A 104 -1.95 1.40 10.04
CA TYR A 104 -1.28 2.61 10.54
C TYR A 104 -0.38 3.29 9.48
N LEU A 105 0.21 2.53 8.55
CA LEU A 105 1.10 3.02 7.47
C LEU A 105 0.54 2.77 6.06
N ALA A 106 -0.71 2.32 5.93
CA ALA A 106 -1.30 2.03 4.64
C ALA A 106 -1.59 3.34 3.85
N PRO A 107 -1.32 3.39 2.54
CA PRO A 107 -1.72 4.53 1.71
C PRO A 107 -3.24 4.64 1.58
N ARG A 108 -3.75 5.82 1.20
CA ARG A 108 -5.19 6.11 1.17
C ARG A 108 -5.97 5.13 0.29
N GLU A 109 -5.38 4.67 -0.80
CA GLU A 109 -5.97 3.75 -1.77
C GLU A 109 -6.21 2.37 -1.15
N VAL A 110 -5.25 1.88 -0.34
CA VAL A 110 -5.40 0.64 0.42
C VAL A 110 -6.44 0.80 1.52
N LEU A 111 -6.49 1.96 2.19
CA LEU A 111 -7.55 2.24 3.17
C LEU A 111 -8.94 2.27 2.52
N LYS A 112 -9.10 2.85 1.31
CA LYS A 112 -10.35 2.81 0.54
C LYS A 112 -10.74 1.37 0.18
N ALA A 113 -9.79 0.53 -0.20
CA ALA A 113 -10.07 -0.89 -0.49
C ALA A 113 -10.54 -1.66 0.76
N VAL A 114 -10.00 -1.34 1.93
CA VAL A 114 -10.35 -1.97 3.22
C VAL A 114 -11.69 -1.49 3.77
N TYR A 115 -11.98 -0.18 3.74
CA TYR A 115 -13.13 0.41 4.44
C TYR A 115 -14.31 0.77 3.53
N ARG A 116 -14.09 0.96 2.22
CA ARG A 116 -15.09 1.37 1.20
C ARG A 116 -15.87 2.68 1.46
N ASP A 117 -15.64 3.34 2.59
CA ASP A 117 -16.25 4.62 2.99
C ASP A 117 -15.15 5.68 3.20
N ASP A 118 -15.20 6.76 2.41
CA ASP A 118 -14.26 7.88 2.51
C ASP A 118 -14.32 8.62 3.86
N ALA A 119 -15.45 8.59 4.57
CA ALA A 119 -15.55 9.15 5.92
C ALA A 119 -14.69 8.34 6.91
N ILE A 120 -14.83 7.01 6.90
CA ILE A 120 -14.04 6.12 7.75
C ILE A 120 -12.54 6.19 7.38
N VAL A 121 -12.21 6.31 6.09
CA VAL A 121 -10.82 6.54 5.65
C VAL A 121 -10.25 7.85 6.20
N ASN A 122 -11.05 8.93 6.21
CA ASN A 122 -10.62 10.20 6.81
C ASN A 122 -10.46 10.09 8.33
N ASP A 123 -11.36 9.40 9.04
CA ASP A 123 -11.24 9.14 10.47
C ASP A 123 -9.94 8.38 10.79
N VAL A 124 -9.60 7.33 10.03
CA VAL A 124 -8.35 6.56 10.17
C VAL A 124 -7.13 7.44 9.95
N ILE A 125 -7.16 8.31 8.93
CA ILE A 125 -6.07 9.25 8.60
C ILE A 125 -5.90 10.32 9.68
N ASN A 126 -6.98 10.85 10.23
CA ASN A 126 -6.91 11.77 11.37
C ASN A 126 -6.35 11.05 12.60
N LYS A 127 -6.85 9.83 12.90
CA LYS A 127 -6.44 9.06 14.07
C LYS A 127 -4.96 8.69 14.04
N ARG A 128 -4.42 8.18 12.92
CA ARG A 128 -2.99 7.85 12.84
C ARG A 128 -2.08 9.06 13.08
N ASN A 129 -2.51 10.25 12.68
CA ASN A 129 -1.79 11.50 12.95
C ASN A 129 -1.84 11.88 14.44
N GLU A 130 -2.98 11.74 15.12
CA GLU A 130 -3.06 11.90 16.59
C GLU A 130 -2.17 10.89 17.33
N LEU A 131 -2.21 9.62 16.92
CA LEU A 131 -1.47 8.53 17.52
C LEU A 131 0.04 8.68 17.30
N TYR A 132 0.49 9.21 16.16
CA TYR A 132 1.89 9.51 15.90
C TYR A 132 2.48 10.49 16.92
N HIS A 133 1.75 11.56 17.26
CA HIS A 133 2.21 12.52 18.27
C HIS A 133 2.33 11.88 19.66
N GLN A 134 1.42 10.98 20.02
CA GLN A 134 1.44 10.26 21.31
C GLN A 134 2.57 9.20 21.33
N ALA A 135 2.69 8.40 20.27
CA ALA A 135 3.70 7.35 20.15
C ALA A 135 5.13 7.90 20.06
N SER A 136 5.34 9.08 19.48
CA SER A 136 6.67 9.71 19.38
C SER A 136 7.31 9.90 20.75
N SER A 137 6.55 10.43 21.71
CA SER A 137 6.99 10.66 23.10
C SER A 137 6.76 9.48 24.04
N GLY A 138 5.86 8.54 23.69
CA GLY A 138 5.52 7.38 24.51
C GLY A 138 6.60 6.30 24.59
N ASP A 139 6.47 5.44 25.60
CA ASP A 139 7.26 4.22 25.77
C ASP A 139 6.59 3.00 25.09
N ASN A 140 7.19 1.81 25.26
CA ASN A 140 6.68 0.60 24.63
C ASN A 140 5.32 0.13 25.18
N GLU A 141 5.00 0.44 26.43
CA GLU A 141 3.70 0.11 27.03
C GLU A 141 2.60 1.04 26.51
N THR A 142 2.90 2.34 26.41
CA THR A 142 2.04 3.33 25.73
C THR A 142 1.77 2.93 24.29
N ILE A 143 2.79 2.53 23.51
CA ILE A 143 2.59 2.14 22.10
C ILE A 143 1.66 0.92 21.96
N LYS A 144 1.71 -0.04 22.90
CA LYS A 144 0.79 -1.19 22.91
C LYS A 144 -0.65 -0.76 23.16
N SER A 145 -0.90 0.04 24.20
CA SER A 145 -2.27 0.51 24.51
C SER A 145 -2.85 1.39 23.39
N LEU A 146 -2.01 2.21 22.72
CA LEU A 146 -2.40 2.94 21.51
C LEU A 146 -2.78 2.01 20.35
N SER A 147 -2.05 0.90 20.17
CA SER A 147 -2.34 -0.11 19.13
C SER A 147 -3.66 -0.86 19.41
N GLU A 148 -3.93 -1.18 20.67
CA GLU A 148 -5.20 -1.80 21.10
C GLU A 148 -6.38 -0.84 20.94
N ALA A 149 -6.22 0.44 21.33
CA ALA A 149 -7.24 1.46 21.12
C ALA A 149 -7.56 1.65 19.63
N PHE A 150 -6.54 1.75 18.78
CA PHE A 150 -6.69 1.87 17.33
C PHE A 150 -7.38 0.65 16.71
N LYS A 151 -7.02 -0.56 17.15
CA LYS A 151 -7.72 -1.78 16.74
C LYS A 151 -9.20 -1.74 17.13
N ASN A 152 -9.51 -1.43 18.39
CA ASN A 152 -10.89 -1.44 18.90
C ASN A 152 -11.80 -0.43 18.18
N GLU A 153 -11.24 0.69 17.72
CA GLU A 153 -11.97 1.75 17.02
C GLU A 153 -12.36 1.38 15.57
N PHE A 154 -11.49 0.68 14.84
CA PHE A 154 -11.62 0.46 13.38
C PHE A 154 -11.73 -1.00 12.92
N ASN A 155 -11.37 -2.01 13.73
CA ASN A 155 -11.40 -3.42 13.33
C ASN A 155 -12.80 -3.89 12.89
N ASN A 156 -13.85 -3.34 13.49
CA ASN A 156 -15.24 -3.70 13.18
C ASN A 156 -15.87 -2.83 12.09
N ARG A 157 -15.09 -1.93 11.46
CA ARG A 157 -15.54 -1.02 10.39
C ARG A 157 -15.07 -1.44 8.99
N GLN A 158 -14.21 -2.45 8.89
CA GLN A 158 -13.70 -2.96 7.61
C GLN A 158 -14.78 -3.67 6.78
N ASP A 159 -14.57 -3.77 5.47
CA ASP A 159 -15.38 -4.62 4.60
C ASP A 159 -15.22 -6.10 4.97
N GLN A 160 -16.31 -6.86 4.90
CA GLN A 160 -16.34 -8.26 5.30
C GLN A 160 -15.43 -9.17 4.47
N ALA A 161 -15.09 -8.77 3.24
CA ALA A 161 -14.17 -9.52 2.38
C ALA A 161 -12.70 -9.46 2.84
N VAL A 162 -12.34 -8.55 3.76
CA VAL A 162 -10.96 -8.35 4.22
C VAL A 162 -10.49 -9.43 5.21
N GLY A 163 -11.38 -9.94 6.07
CA GLY A 163 -11.03 -10.99 7.05
C GLY A 163 -10.02 -10.53 8.13
N ASP A 164 -9.16 -11.43 8.61
CA ASP A 164 -8.12 -11.15 9.63
C ASP A 164 -6.74 -10.84 9.02
N VAL A 165 -6.70 -10.08 7.91
CA VAL A 165 -5.45 -9.68 7.25
C VAL A 165 -4.93 -8.31 7.71
N LEU A 166 -5.48 -7.71 8.77
CA LEU A 166 -5.11 -6.37 9.21
C LEU A 166 -4.17 -6.35 10.43
N ASP A 167 -3.15 -5.50 10.36
CA ASP A 167 -2.26 -5.12 11.46
C ASP A 167 -2.56 -3.68 11.91
N PHE A 168 -2.90 -3.51 13.19
CA PHE A 168 -3.20 -2.23 13.83
C PHE A 168 -2.03 -1.72 14.70
N THR A 169 -0.83 -2.30 14.56
CA THR A 169 0.35 -1.87 15.30
C THR A 169 0.72 -0.41 14.97
N VAL A 170 0.66 0.44 15.99
CA VAL A 170 1.13 1.82 15.97
C VAL A 170 2.65 1.83 16.15
N THR A 171 3.35 2.72 15.46
CA THR A 171 4.81 2.90 15.61
C THR A 171 5.21 4.37 15.64
N LYS A 172 6.46 4.66 15.99
CA LYS A 172 7.04 6.01 15.90
C LYS A 172 7.32 6.46 14.45
N THR A 173 6.92 5.68 13.44
CA THR A 173 7.00 6.08 12.03
C THR A 173 5.93 7.12 11.73
N ASN A 174 6.29 8.22 11.06
CA ASN A 174 5.35 9.26 10.66
C ASN A 174 4.44 8.77 9.51
N PRO A 175 3.12 8.69 9.70
CA PRO A 175 2.19 8.16 8.70
C PRO A 175 1.95 9.12 7.52
N LYS A 176 2.27 10.42 7.64
CA LYS A 176 2.11 11.41 6.55
C LYS A 176 2.99 11.17 5.31
N LYS A 177 3.91 10.21 5.38
CA LYS A 177 4.67 9.73 4.20
C LYS A 177 3.83 8.83 3.28
N TYR A 178 2.63 8.46 3.71
CA TYR A 178 1.66 7.58 3.05
C TYR A 178 0.30 8.31 2.93
N GLU A 179 0.34 9.62 2.71
CA GLU A 179 -0.77 10.55 2.42
C GLU A 179 -0.59 11.17 1.04
#